data_AF-U2D850-F1
#
_entry.id   AF-U2D850-F1
#
_cell.length_a   1.000
_cell.length_b   1.000
_cell.length_c   1.000
_cell.angle_alpha   90.00
_cell.angle_beta   90.00
_cell.angle_gamma   90.00
#
_symmetry.space_group_name_H-M   'P 1'
#
loop_
_entity.id
_entity.type
_entity.pdbx_description
1 polymer ?
#
loop_
_entity_poly.entity_id
_entity_poly.type
_entity_poly.pdbx_seq_one_letter_code
_entity_poly.pdbx_strand_id
1 'polypeptide(L)'
;MKGAKEMNHIRVMGLMDAESEITKQSSPSDFRDDLYDGVSLYRRKDMKPVVLFVSKKAEPARWKVLDGTSEFYFRSYTDATNFCQMRGYTFMKGEKHHEAN
;
A
#
# COMPACT_ATOMS: atom_id res chain seq x y z
N MET A 1 -39.89 25.25 -10.66
CA MET A 1 -38.59 24.64 -10.35
C MET A 1 -38.32 24.81 -8.86
N LYS A 2 -38.21 23.73 -8.09
CA LYS A 2 -37.64 23.75 -6.73
C LYS A 2 -36.62 22.61 -6.66
N GLY A 3 -35.34 22.98 -6.61
CA GLY A 3 -34.23 22.03 -6.53
C GLY A 3 -34.26 21.32 -5.19
N ALA A 4 -34.25 19.99 -5.23
CA ALA A 4 -34.02 19.17 -4.05
C ALA A 4 -32.57 19.39 -3.61
N LYS A 5 -32.37 19.85 -2.37
CA LYS A 5 -31.07 19.96 -1.73
C LYS A 5 -30.54 18.55 -1.51
N GLU A 6 -29.51 18.18 -2.24
CA GLU A 6 -28.79 16.93 -2.06
C GLU A 6 -28.19 16.91 -0.65
N MET A 7 -28.63 15.96 0.18
CA MET A 7 -28.12 15.81 1.54
C MET A 7 -26.86 14.94 1.50
N ASN A 8 -25.72 15.52 1.84
CA ASN A 8 -24.48 14.77 2.03
C ASN A 8 -24.66 13.75 3.16
N HIS A 9 -24.74 12.47 2.80
CA HIS A 9 -24.74 11.38 3.76
C HIS A 9 -23.35 11.23 4.38
N ILE A 10 -23.16 11.78 5.58
CA ILE A 10 -21.99 11.48 6.39
C ILE A 10 -22.21 10.11 7.03
N ARG A 11 -21.54 9.08 6.51
CA ARG A 11 -21.49 7.77 7.15
C ARG A 11 -20.41 7.78 8.22
N VAL A 12 -20.82 7.84 9.49
CA VAL A 12 -19.92 7.58 10.63
C VAL A 12 -19.84 6.07 10.79
N MET A 13 -18.77 5.45 10.26
CA MET A 13 -18.45 4.06 10.57
C MET A 13 -17.85 4.05 11.99
N GLY A 14 -18.37 3.20 12.88
CA GLY A 14 -17.92 3.11 14.28
C GLY A 14 -16.43 2.82 14.41
N LEU A 15 -15.92 2.76 15.65
CA LEU A 15 -14.51 2.42 15.96
C LEU A 15 -14.13 1.04 15.40
N MET A 16 -13.83 1.00 14.10
CA MET A 16 -13.22 -0.11 13.41
C MET A 16 -11.72 0.01 13.62
N ASP A 17 -11.04 -1.13 13.74
CA ASP A 17 -9.58 -1.17 13.84
C ASP A 17 -8.97 -0.38 12.68
N ALA A 18 -8.27 0.72 13.01
CA ALA A 18 -7.69 1.63 12.04
C ALA A 18 -6.78 0.87 11.06
N GLU A 19 -6.13 -0.20 11.52
CA GLU A 19 -5.25 -1.03 10.69
C GLU A 19 -6.00 -1.76 9.57
N SER A 20 -7.21 -2.24 9.85
CA SER A 20 -8.08 -2.87 8.84
C SER A 20 -8.55 -1.88 7.79
N GLU A 21 -8.85 -0.64 8.17
CA GLU A 21 -9.35 0.39 7.24
C GLU A 21 -8.25 0.94 6.33
N ILE A 22 -6.99 0.98 6.79
CA ILE A 22 -5.85 1.39 5.95
C ILE A 22 -5.81 0.55 4.67
N THR A 23 -5.95 -0.77 4.76
CA THR A 23 -5.93 -1.62 3.55
C THR A 23 -7.13 -1.43 2.62
N LYS A 24 -8.28 -0.99 3.14
CA LYS A 24 -9.51 -0.79 2.36
C LYS A 24 -9.59 0.59 1.73
N GLN A 25 -9.22 1.62 2.46
CA GLN A 25 -9.41 3.01 2.04
C GLN A 25 -8.18 3.60 1.36
N SER A 26 -6.97 3.18 1.75
CA SER A 26 -5.74 3.74 1.19
C SER A 26 -5.40 3.17 -0.17
N SER A 27 -4.76 4.00 -0.99
CA SER A 27 -4.03 3.62 -2.20
C SER A 27 -2.55 3.39 -1.86
N PRO A 28 -1.80 2.56 -2.62
CA PRO A 28 -0.35 2.46 -2.44
C PRO A 28 0.34 3.83 -2.49
N SER A 29 -0.16 4.73 -3.34
CA SER A 29 0.35 6.08 -3.54
C SER A 29 0.23 6.98 -2.30
N ASP A 30 -0.65 6.66 -1.35
CA ASP A 30 -0.83 7.44 -0.11
C ASP A 30 0.37 7.30 0.83
N PHE A 31 1.20 6.27 0.62
CA PHE A 31 2.39 5.98 1.45
C PHE A 31 3.68 6.59 0.90
N ARG A 32 3.62 7.31 -0.23
CA ARG A 32 4.82 7.90 -0.85
C ARG A 32 5.55 8.85 0.11
N ASP A 33 6.87 8.86 0.03
CA ASP A 33 7.75 9.79 0.75
C ASP A 33 8.75 10.45 -0.22
N ASP A 34 9.75 11.17 0.28
CA ASP A 34 10.74 11.86 -0.56
C ASP A 34 11.64 10.90 -1.38
N LEU A 35 11.79 9.66 -0.93
CA LEU A 35 12.71 8.66 -1.48
C LEU A 35 12.00 7.53 -2.22
N TYR A 36 10.77 7.21 -1.85
CA TYR A 36 10.05 6.03 -2.29
C TYR A 36 8.61 6.36 -2.71
N ASP A 37 8.16 5.70 -3.77
CA ASP A 37 6.75 5.63 -4.14
C ASP A 37 6.17 4.28 -3.71
N GLY A 38 5.02 4.30 -3.04
CA GLY A 38 4.30 3.08 -2.69
C GLY A 38 3.58 2.53 -3.92
N VAL A 39 3.87 1.28 -4.29
CA VAL A 39 3.40 0.68 -5.55
C VAL A 39 2.42 -0.46 -5.35
N SER A 40 2.46 -1.12 -4.20
CA SER A 40 1.54 -2.22 -3.89
C SER A 40 1.25 -2.28 -2.41
N LEU A 41 -0.01 -2.58 -2.11
CA LEU A 41 -0.54 -2.75 -0.77
C LEU A 41 -0.94 -4.21 -0.60
N TYR A 42 -0.37 -4.82 0.43
CA TYR A 42 -0.65 -6.17 0.87
C TYR A 42 -1.27 -6.12 2.27
N ARG A 43 -1.78 -7.27 2.70
CA ARG A 43 -2.36 -7.46 4.01
C ARG A 43 -1.87 -8.77 4.64
N ARG A 44 -1.53 -8.70 5.92
CA ARG A 44 -1.22 -9.86 6.76
C ARG A 44 -2.48 -10.62 7.17
N LYS A 45 -2.31 -11.79 7.78
CA LYS A 45 -3.42 -12.56 8.36
C LYS A 45 -4.13 -11.82 9.51
N ASP A 46 -3.39 -11.02 10.27
CA ASP A 46 -3.91 -10.15 11.34
C ASP A 46 -4.44 -8.81 10.82
N MET A 47 -4.74 -8.71 9.52
CA MET A 47 -5.30 -7.54 8.84
C MET A 47 -4.40 -6.30 8.76
N LYS A 48 -3.17 -6.37 9.27
CA LYS A 48 -2.20 -5.26 9.20
C LYS A 48 -1.72 -5.01 7.77
N PRO A 49 -1.52 -3.75 7.38
CA PRO A 49 -1.02 -3.39 6.06
C PRO A 49 0.47 -3.73 5.91
N VAL A 50 0.86 -4.12 4.70
CA VAL A 50 2.25 -4.24 4.27
C VAL A 50 2.38 -3.50 2.94
N VAL A 51 3.37 -2.62 2.83
CA VAL A 51 3.54 -1.77 1.65
C VAL A 51 4.81 -2.14 0.92
N LEU A 52 4.71 -2.36 -0.39
CA LEU A 52 5.84 -2.48 -1.29
C LEU A 52 6.08 -1.14 -1.97
N PHE A 53 7.32 -0.70 -1.93
CA PHE A 53 7.80 0.56 -2.45
C PHE A 53 8.83 0.35 -3.55
N VAL A 54 8.89 1.32 -4.47
CA VAL A 54 10.00 1.50 -5.41
C VAL A 54 10.72 2.81 -5.09
N SER A 55 12.05 2.80 -5.12
CA SER A 55 12.85 4.00 -4.93
C SER A 55 12.70 4.92 -6.14
N LYS A 56 12.53 6.22 -5.87
CA LYS A 56 12.54 7.30 -6.87
C LYS A 56 13.91 7.47 -7.50
N LYS A 57 14.95 7.01 -6.82
CA LYS A 57 16.35 7.03 -7.27
C LYS A 57 16.89 5.60 -7.37
N ALA A 58 18.07 5.41 -7.93
CA ALA A 58 18.71 4.09 -7.94
C ALA A 58 19.32 3.72 -6.57
N GLU A 59 19.55 4.72 -5.70
CA GLU A 59 20.12 4.58 -4.36
C GLU A 59 19.24 5.27 -3.29
N PRO A 60 19.07 4.71 -2.07
CA PRO A 60 19.45 3.36 -1.65
C PRO A 60 18.54 2.30 -2.32
N ALA A 61 18.60 1.03 -1.93
CA ALA A 61 18.05 -0.11 -2.69
C ALA A 61 16.69 0.13 -3.39
N ARG A 62 16.59 -0.35 -4.64
CA ARG A 62 15.50 -0.05 -5.58
C ARG A 62 14.11 -0.43 -5.06
N TRP A 63 14.00 -1.49 -4.26
CA TRP A 63 12.72 -1.98 -3.74
C TRP A 63 12.77 -2.11 -2.22
N LYS A 64 11.67 -1.74 -1.57
CA LYS A 64 11.51 -1.83 -0.10
C LYS A 64 10.15 -2.41 0.25
N VAL A 65 10.10 -3.38 1.17
CA VAL A 65 8.87 -3.85 1.81
C VAL A 65 8.85 -3.35 3.24
N LEU A 66 7.77 -2.66 3.63
CA LEU A 66 7.53 -2.20 4.99
C LEU A 66 6.43 -3.05 5.64
N ASP A 67 6.77 -3.74 6.73
CA ASP A 67 5.84 -4.49 7.58
C ASP A 67 5.92 -3.92 9.02
N GLY A 68 4.97 -3.06 9.37
CA GLY A 68 4.99 -2.30 10.61
C GLY A 68 6.23 -1.40 10.69
N THR A 69 7.14 -1.70 11.61
CA THR A 69 8.42 -0.99 11.78
C THR A 69 9.60 -1.69 11.10
N SER A 70 9.36 -2.85 10.48
CA SER A 70 10.42 -3.63 9.82
C SER A 70 10.52 -3.26 8.35
N GLU A 71 11.74 -2.95 7.91
CA GLU A 71 12.06 -2.64 6.51
C GLU A 71 12.92 -3.73 5.89
N PHE A 72 12.52 -4.19 4.70
CA PHE A 72 13.25 -5.20 3.92
C PHE A 72 13.60 -4.64 2.55
N TYR A 73 14.87 -4.72 2.18
CA TYR A 73 15.40 -4.07 0.99
C TYR A 73 15.78 -5.11 -0.06
N PHE A 74 15.41 -4.86 -1.31
CA PHE A 74 15.63 -5.77 -2.43
C PHE A 74 16.18 -5.03 -3.65
N ARG A 75 16.92 -5.76 -4.49
CA ARG A 75 17.45 -5.24 -5.75
C ARG A 75 16.44 -5.35 -6.90
N SER A 76 15.56 -6.34 -6.86
CA SER A 76 14.58 -6.61 -7.92
C SER A 76 13.15 -6.65 -7.38
N TYR A 77 12.19 -6.36 -8.27
CA TYR A 77 10.76 -6.49 -7.98
C TYR A 77 10.38 -7.94 -7.69
N THR A 78 10.96 -8.87 -8.44
CA THR A 78 10.74 -10.31 -8.27
C THR A 78 11.14 -10.78 -6.88
N ASP A 79 12.29 -10.38 -6.35
CA ASP A 79 12.70 -10.77 -4.99
C ASP A 79 11.76 -10.21 -3.92
N ALA A 80 11.34 -8.95 -4.07
CA ALA A 80 10.44 -8.29 -3.13
C ALA A 80 9.05 -8.95 -3.13
N THR A 81 8.51 -9.28 -4.31
CA THR A 81 7.21 -9.95 -4.43
C THR A 81 7.27 -11.41 -3.98
N ASN A 82 8.34 -12.13 -4.28
CA ASN A 82 8.59 -13.48 -3.75
C ASN A 82 8.65 -13.47 -2.22
N PHE A 83 9.30 -12.47 -1.62
CA PHE A 83 9.30 -12.28 -0.18
C PHE A 83 7.88 -12.14 0.39
N CYS A 84 7.04 -11.28 -0.22
CA CYS A 84 5.64 -11.12 0.19
C CYS A 84 4.85 -12.44 0.09
N GLN A 85 5.06 -13.21 -0.98
CA GLN A 85 4.42 -14.51 -1.18
C GLN A 85 4.85 -15.54 -0.12
N MET A 86 6.16 -15.65 0.13
CA MET A 86 6.71 -16.57 1.15
C MET A 86 6.20 -16.24 2.55
N ARG A 87 5.98 -14.96 2.86
CA ARG A 87 5.39 -14.50 4.13
C ARG A 87 3.88 -14.72 4.20
N GLY A 88 3.23 -15.10 3.11
CA GLY A 88 1.79 -15.34 3.04
C GLY A 88 0.96 -14.05 3.10
N TYR A 89 1.51 -12.92 2.64
CA TYR A 89 0.75 -11.68 2.56
C TYR A 89 -0.23 -11.73 1.38
N THR A 90 -1.46 -11.28 1.62
CA THR A 90 -2.50 -11.19 0.58
C THR A 90 -2.37 -9.88 -0.18
N PHE A 91 -2.25 -9.93 -1.50
CA PHE A 91 -2.28 -8.73 -2.34
C PHE A 91 -3.66 -8.06 -2.28
N MET A 92 -3.69 -6.75 -2.08
CA MET A 92 -4.93 -5.97 -1.97
C MET A 92 -5.10 -5.02 -3.15
N LYS A 93 -4.10 -4.18 -3.41
CA LYS A 93 -4.11 -3.13 -4.44
C LYS A 93 -2.70 -2.91 -4.98
N GLY A 94 -2.58 -2.47 -6.22
CA GLY A 94 -1.28 -2.13 -6.80
C GLY A 94 -1.43 -1.19 -8.00
N GLU A 95 -0.41 -0.39 -8.22
CA GLU A 95 -0.28 0.43 -9.42
C GLU A 95 0.38 -0.40 -10.54
N LYS A 96 -0.04 -0.17 -11.78
CA LYS A 96 0.60 -0.82 -12.94
C LYS A 96 1.98 -0.20 -13.14
N HIS A 97 3.01 -0.84 -12.61
CA HIS A 97 4.39 -0.48 -12.94
C HIS A 97 4.81 -1.15 -14.24
N HIS A 98 5.14 -0.33 -15.24
CA HIS A 98 5.91 -0.77 -16.39
C HIS A 98 7.38 -0.79 -15.96
N GLU A 99 7.99 -1.98 -15.93
CA GLU A 99 9.44 -2.11 -15.87
C GLU A 99 10.00 -1.50 -17.16
N ALA A 100 10.54 -0.28 -17.08
CA ALA A 100 11.41 0.22 -18.13
C ALA A 100 12.71 -0.58 -18.02
N ASN A 101 12.88 -1.52 -18.95
CA ASN A 101 14.10 -2.27 -19.21
C ASN A 101 15.32 -1.37 -19.33
#